data_AF-A0A3N9VF26-F1
#
_entry.id   AF-A0A3N9VF26-F1
#
_cell.length_a   1.000
_cell.length_b   1.000
_cell.length_c   1.000
_cell.angle_alpha   90.00
_cell.angle_beta   90.00
_cell.angle_gamma   90.00
#
_symmetry.space_group_name_H-M   'P 1'
#
loop_
_entity.id
_entity.type
_entity.pdbx_description
1 polymer ?
#
loop_
_entity_poly.entity_id
_entity_poly.type
_entity_poly.pdbx_seq_one_letter_code
_entity_poly.pdbx_strand_id
1 'polypeptide(L)'
;MEKQELITKTKETLSPFETENVIKFLQHITLKSAMENPWLIGAFLVIFFYAVIKRSKFVLLGLFSVISVMVLVRFAFPPAGEELNLSSTLPFVFGGLLIGGVLLYFNFVKTE
;
A
#
# COMPACT_ATOMS: atom_id res chain seq x y z
N MET A 1 -15.98 -37.11 -19.81
CA MET A 1 -15.80 -35.84 -20.54
C MET A 1 -15.91 -34.62 -19.62
N GLU A 2 -16.82 -34.63 -18.64
CA GLU A 2 -17.02 -33.52 -17.68
C GLU A 2 -15.78 -33.09 -16.88
N LYS A 3 -14.91 -34.03 -16.48
CA LYS A 3 -13.71 -33.69 -15.68
C LYS A 3 -12.66 -32.88 -16.44
N GLN A 4 -12.54 -33.08 -17.76
CA GLN A 4 -11.58 -32.29 -18.56
C GLN A 4 -12.08 -30.86 -18.76
N GLU A 5 -13.39 -30.69 -18.93
CA GLU A 5 -14.04 -29.38 -19.07
C GLU A 5 -13.93 -28.54 -17.78
N LEU A 6 -14.03 -29.19 -16.61
CA LEU A 6 -13.80 -28.54 -15.32
C LEU A 6 -12.34 -28.11 -15.13
N ILE A 7 -11.38 -28.90 -15.63
CA ILE A 7 -9.95 -28.54 -15.56
C ILE A 7 -9.67 -27.35 -16.49
N THR A 8 -10.23 -27.30 -17.69
CA THR A 8 -10.07 -26.14 -18.59
C THR A 8 -10.74 -24.88 -18.04
N LYS A 9 -11.97 -24.95 -17.51
CA LYS A 9 -12.62 -23.81 -16.88
C LYS A 9 -11.88 -23.32 -15.64
N THR A 10 -11.36 -24.24 -14.85
CA THR A 10 -10.54 -23.91 -13.66
C THR A 10 -9.23 -23.26 -14.10
N LYS A 11 -8.60 -23.75 -15.17
CA LYS A 11 -7.39 -23.15 -15.74
C LYS A 11 -7.66 -21.75 -16.31
N GLU A 12 -8.74 -21.55 -17.05
CA GLU A 12 -9.14 -20.22 -17.56
C GLU A 12 -9.49 -19.23 -16.42
N THR A 13 -10.12 -19.71 -15.35
CA THR A 13 -10.46 -18.89 -14.18
C THR A 13 -9.24 -18.58 -13.31
N LEU A 14 -8.25 -19.47 -13.27
CA LEU A 14 -7.01 -19.31 -12.49
C LEU A 14 -5.88 -18.64 -13.26
N SER A 15 -5.90 -18.65 -14.60
CA SER A 15 -4.93 -17.94 -15.43
C SER A 15 -4.79 -16.45 -15.11
N PRO A 16 -5.85 -15.67 -14.79
CA PRO A 16 -5.67 -14.28 -14.34
C PRO A 16 -5.05 -14.14 -12.94
N PHE A 17 -4.98 -15.22 -12.15
CA PHE A 17 -4.31 -15.28 -10.86
C PHE A 17 -2.89 -15.86 -10.95
N GLU A 18 -2.42 -16.18 -12.17
CA GLU A 18 -1.00 -16.41 -12.41
C GLU A 18 -0.26 -15.19 -11.87
N THR A 19 0.71 -15.44 -11.00
CA THR A 19 1.39 -14.44 -10.18
C THR A 19 1.84 -13.23 -11.00
N GLU A 20 2.20 -13.43 -12.27
CA GLU A 20 2.56 -12.36 -13.20
C GLU A 20 1.40 -11.40 -13.52
N ASN A 21 0.18 -11.89 -13.64
CA ASN A 21 -1.02 -11.09 -13.91
C ASN A 21 -1.56 -10.43 -12.63
N VAL A 22 -1.36 -11.05 -11.47
CA VAL A 22 -1.58 -10.40 -10.16
C VAL A 22 -0.55 -9.30 -9.93
N ILE A 23 0.71 -9.53 -10.27
CA ILE A 23 1.77 -8.51 -10.21
C ILE A 23 1.47 -7.39 -11.20
N LYS A 24 1.08 -7.68 -12.45
CA LYS A 24 0.65 -6.67 -13.43
C LYS A 24 -0.60 -5.92 -12.99
N PHE A 25 -1.57 -6.59 -12.38
CA PHE A 25 -2.77 -5.96 -11.81
C PHE A 25 -2.43 -5.08 -10.61
N LEU A 26 -1.53 -5.50 -9.71
CA LEU A 26 -1.01 -4.66 -8.62
C LEU A 26 -0.16 -3.50 -9.14
N GLN A 27 0.56 -3.70 -10.25
CA GLN A 27 1.30 -2.65 -10.95
C GLN A 27 0.37 -1.69 -11.68
N HIS A 28 -0.80 -2.12 -12.17
CA HIS A 28 -1.78 -1.30 -12.87
C HIS A 28 -2.85 -0.67 -11.95
N ILE A 29 -3.14 -1.27 -10.78
CA ILE A 29 -3.62 -0.55 -9.59
C ILE A 29 -2.44 0.26 -9.06
N THR A 30 -1.99 1.18 -9.89
CA THR A 30 -1.12 2.24 -9.48
C THR A 30 -1.90 3.09 -8.50
N LEU A 31 -1.21 3.55 -7.45
CA LEU A 31 -1.69 4.68 -6.64
C LEU A 31 -2.15 5.84 -7.51
N LYS A 32 -1.53 6.00 -8.69
CA LYS A 32 -1.92 6.95 -9.72
C LYS A 32 -3.37 6.76 -10.17
N SER A 33 -3.81 5.57 -10.57
CA SER A 33 -5.22 5.33 -10.94
C SER A 33 -6.20 5.49 -9.77
N ALA A 34 -5.80 5.13 -8.55
CA ALA A 34 -6.62 5.38 -7.36
C ALA A 34 -6.74 6.89 -7.04
N MET A 35 -5.65 7.64 -7.23
CA MET A 35 -5.57 9.10 -7.07
C MET A 35 -6.16 9.89 -8.24
N GLU A 36 -6.45 9.24 -9.38
CA GLU A 36 -7.13 9.85 -10.52
C GLU A 36 -8.65 9.63 -10.46
N ASN A 37 -9.15 8.79 -9.54
CA ASN A 37 -10.57 8.54 -9.35
C ASN A 37 -11.17 9.54 -8.33
N PRO A 38 -12.02 10.49 -8.76
CA PRO A 38 -12.56 11.55 -7.89
C PRO A 38 -13.40 11.01 -6.72
N TRP A 39 -14.07 9.87 -6.92
CA TRP A 39 -14.89 9.24 -5.88
C TRP A 39 -14.03 8.66 -4.76
N LEU A 40 -12.92 8.00 -5.11
CA LEU A 40 -11.97 7.47 -4.13
C LEU A 40 -11.32 8.60 -3.33
N ILE A 41 -10.89 9.66 -4.00
CA ILE A 41 -10.33 10.85 -3.36
C ILE A 41 -11.36 11.49 -2.41
N GLY A 42 -12.60 11.66 -2.87
CA GLY A 42 -13.68 12.23 -2.07
C GLY A 42 -13.98 11.40 -0.83
N ALA A 43 -14.10 10.09 -0.97
CA ALA A 43 -14.32 9.18 0.16
C ALA A 43 -13.15 9.23 1.16
N PHE A 44 -11.90 9.22 0.66
CA PHE A 44 -10.71 9.32 1.50
C PHE A 44 -10.67 10.65 2.26
N LEU A 45 -11.00 11.77 1.60
CA LEU A 45 -11.08 13.10 2.23
C LEU A 45 -12.14 13.16 3.32
N VAL A 46 -13.32 12.60 3.09
CA VAL A 46 -14.39 12.56 4.10
C VAL A 46 -13.96 11.75 5.32
N ILE A 47 -13.38 10.57 5.11
CA ILE A 47 -12.86 9.72 6.20
C ILE A 47 -11.75 10.45 6.96
N PHE A 48 -10.83 11.10 6.24
CA PHE A 48 -9.75 11.89 6.82
C PHE A 48 -10.30 13.04 7.68
N PHE A 49 -11.21 13.86 7.14
CA PHE A 49 -11.82 14.96 7.89
C PHE A 49 -12.60 14.46 9.11
N TYR A 50 -13.37 13.38 8.96
CA TYR A 50 -14.08 12.77 10.07
C TYR A 50 -13.12 12.29 11.17
N ALA A 51 -12.02 11.64 10.80
CA ALA A 51 -10.98 11.18 11.73
C ALA A 51 -10.35 12.35 12.50
N VAL A 52 -10.05 13.45 11.80
CA VAL A 52 -9.51 14.68 12.39
C VAL A 52 -10.51 15.32 13.35
N ILE A 53 -11.77 15.48 12.96
CA ILE A 53 -12.83 16.07 13.80
C ILE A 53 -13.05 15.22 15.05
N LYS A 54 -13.14 13.90 14.90
CA LYS A 54 -13.33 12.97 16.02
C LYS A 54 -12.05 12.75 16.83
N ARG A 55 -10.92 13.36 16.44
CA ARG A 55 -9.58 13.17 17.03
C ARG A 55 -9.26 11.69 17.26
N SER A 56 -9.65 10.83 16.32
CA SER A 56 -9.48 9.39 16.51
C SER A 56 -8.02 9.01 16.31
N LYS A 57 -7.30 8.87 17.43
CA LYS A 57 -5.88 8.49 17.46
C LYS A 57 -5.59 7.27 16.57
N PHE A 58 -6.44 6.24 16.64
CA PHE A 58 -6.30 5.02 15.84
C PHE A 58 -6.40 5.30 14.33
N VAL A 59 -7.40 6.07 13.90
CA VAL A 59 -7.60 6.36 12.47
C VAL A 59 -6.51 7.29 11.94
N LEU A 60 -6.10 8.31 12.70
CA LEU A 60 -4.99 9.19 12.31
C LEU A 60 -3.66 8.44 12.20
N LEU A 61 -3.34 7.55 13.15
CA LEU A 61 -2.11 6.75 13.10
C LEU A 61 -2.17 5.71 11.97
N GLY A 62 -3.35 5.15 11.69
CA GLY A 62 -3.56 4.28 10.53
C GLY A 62 -3.31 5.00 9.22
N LEU A 63 -3.88 6.20 9.03
CA LEU A 63 -3.65 7.04 7.86
C LEU A 63 -2.17 7.43 7.72
N PHE A 64 -1.54 7.84 8.82
CA PHE A 64 -0.11 8.14 8.86
C PHE A 64 0.74 6.93 8.45
N SER A 65 0.42 5.74 8.96
CA SER A 65 1.11 4.49 8.61
C SER A 65 0.98 4.18 7.12
N VAL A 66 -0.24 4.22 6.57
CA VAL A 66 -0.48 3.95 5.15
C VAL A 66 0.30 4.92 4.26
N ILE A 67 0.23 6.22 4.52
CA ILE A 67 0.96 7.24 3.75
C ILE A 67 2.48 7.02 3.86
N SER A 68 2.96 6.74 5.07
CA SER A 68 4.37 6.50 5.33
C SER A 68 4.90 5.27 4.58
N VAL A 69 4.15 4.16 4.58
CA VAL A 69 4.50 2.97 3.81
C VAL A 69 4.52 3.26 2.32
N MET A 70 3.54 4.01 1.79
CA MET A 70 3.51 4.40 0.37
C MET A 70 4.75 5.21 -0.03
N VAL A 71 5.23 6.09 0.85
CA VAL A 71 6.47 6.85 0.64
C VAL A 71 7.68 5.91 0.67
N LEU A 72 7.76 5.01 1.65
CA LEU A 72 8.87 4.06 1.78
C LEU A 72 8.98 3.09 0.60
N VAL A 73 7.85 2.64 0.06
CA VAL A 73 7.81 1.76 -1.13
C VAL A 73 8.53 2.40 -2.32
N ARG A 74 8.50 3.73 -2.48
CA ARG A 74 9.23 4.41 -3.55
C ARG A 74 10.75 4.31 -3.42
N PHE A 75 11.25 4.19 -2.19
CA PHE A 75 12.68 4.02 -1.92
C PHE A 75 13.10 2.55 -1.95
N ALA A 76 12.18 1.63 -1.67
CA ALA A 76 12.42 0.18 -1.69
C ALA A 76 12.36 -0.43 -3.11
N PHE A 77 11.58 0.16 -4.02
CA PHE A 77 11.40 -0.32 -5.40
C PHE A 77 11.86 0.75 -6.41
N PRO A 78 13.16 0.77 -6.79
CA PRO A 78 13.65 1.66 -7.82
C PRO A 78 13.07 1.31 -9.21
N PRO A 79 13.08 2.25 -10.17
CA PRO A 79 12.63 2.02 -11.55
C PRO A 79 13.32 0.81 -12.20
N ALA A 80 12.61 0.13 -13.10
CA ALA A 80 13.12 -1.07 -13.77
C ALA A 80 14.42 -0.76 -14.54
N GLY A 81 15.50 -1.44 -14.16
CA GLY A 81 16.84 -1.28 -14.75
C GLY A 81 17.87 -0.62 -13.84
N GLU A 82 17.47 -0.10 -12.67
CA GLU A 82 18.38 0.41 -11.65
C GLU A 82 18.62 -0.63 -10.54
N GLU A 83 19.89 -0.84 -10.16
CA GLU A 83 20.25 -1.65 -8.99
C GLU A 83 19.93 -0.92 -7.68
N LEU A 84 19.71 -1.68 -6.60
CA LEU A 84 19.52 -1.13 -5.26
C LEU A 84 20.78 -0.36 -4.82
N ASN A 85 20.72 0.96 -4.94
CA ASN A 85 21.80 1.85 -4.52
C ASN A 85 21.67 2.20 -3.03
N LEU A 86 22.81 2.36 -2.35
CA LEU A 86 22.91 2.85 -0.98
C LEU A 86 22.15 4.17 -0.76
N SER A 87 22.09 5.03 -1.79
CA SER A 87 21.34 6.29 -1.76
C SER A 87 19.83 6.12 -1.55
N SER A 88 19.25 4.99 -1.96
CA SER A 88 17.82 4.67 -1.84
C SER A 88 17.54 3.81 -0.60
N THR A 89 18.47 2.92 -0.28
CA THR A 89 18.38 2.05 0.90
C THR A 89 18.49 2.82 2.21
N LEU A 90 19.36 3.84 2.31
CA LEU A 90 19.50 4.63 3.54
C LEU A 90 18.20 5.37 3.92
N PRO A 91 17.59 6.18 3.03
CA PRO A 91 16.31 6.83 3.32
C PRO A 91 15.19 5.84 3.65
N PHE A 92 15.17 4.67 3.02
CA PHE A 92 14.21 3.62 3.36
C PHE A 92 14.38 3.11 4.79
N VAL A 93 15.60 2.71 5.18
CA VAL A 93 15.87 2.14 6.50
C VAL A 93 15.66 3.17 7.60
N PHE A 94 16.27 4.35 7.49
CA PHE A 94 16.15 5.40 8.50
C PHE A 94 14.74 6.01 8.53
N GLY A 95 14.09 6.15 7.36
CA GLY A 95 12.70 6.58 7.27
C GLY A 95 11.78 5.58 7.98
N GLY A 96 11.94 4.28 7.71
CA GLY A 96 11.18 3.22 8.37
C GLY A 96 11.37 3.21 9.88
N LEU A 97 12.60 3.40 10.35
CA LEU A 97 12.93 3.46 11.78
C LEU A 97 12.28 4.67 12.45
N LEU A 98 12.31 5.83 11.80
CA LEU A 98 11.66 7.06 12.28
C LEU A 98 10.14 6.91 12.34
N ILE A 99 9.52 6.41 11.26
CA ILE A 99 8.07 6.16 11.19
C ILE A 99 7.65 5.15 12.27
N GLY A 100 8.38 4.05 12.40
CA GLY A 100 8.15 3.05 13.44
C GLY A 100 8.27 3.65 14.84
N GLY A 101 9.28 4.46 15.08
CA GLY A 101 9.47 5.19 16.35
C GLY A 101 8.28 6.11 16.68
N VAL A 102 7.79 6.87 15.70
CA VAL A 102 6.59 7.72 15.86
C VAL A 102 5.37 6.87 16.20
N LEU A 103 5.14 5.78 15.46
CA LEU A 103 4.00 4.89 15.71
C LEU A 103 4.06 4.23 17.09
N LEU A 104 5.24 3.75 17.51
CA LEU A 104 5.44 3.15 18.82
C LEU A 104 5.26 4.18 19.94
N TYR A 105 5.84 5.37 19.77
CA TYR A 105 5.69 6.45 20.74
C TYR A 105 4.23 6.81 20.93
N PHE A 106 3.48 7.05 19.86
CA PHE A 106 2.08 7.41 20.00
C PHE A 106 1.20 6.25 20.46
N ASN A 107 1.40 5.00 20.00
CA ASN A 107 0.54 3.89 20.42
C ASN A 107 0.83 3.36 21.84
N PHE A 108 2.08 3.37 22.28
CA PHE A 108 2.49 2.69 23.50
C PHE A 108 3.07 3.60 24.57
N VAL A 109 3.77 4.68 24.21
CA VAL A 109 4.44 5.56 25.18
C VAL A 109 3.54 6.71 25.60
N LYS A 110 2.99 7.44 24.63
CA LYS A 110 2.04 8.54 24.80
C LYS A 110 0.60 8.02 24.76
N THR A 111 0.35 7.02 25.60
CA THR A 111 -0.99 6.54 25.88
C THR A 111 -1.32 6.95 27.30
N GLU A 112 -1.72 8.23 27.40
CA GLU A 112 -2.60 8.73 28.47
C GLU A 112 -4.04 8.67 27.95
#